data_AF-A0A356V2A6-F1
#
_entry.id   AF-A0A356V2A6-F1
#
_cell.length_a   1.000
_cell.length_b   1.000
_cell.length_c   1.000
_cell.angle_alpha   90.00
_cell.angle_beta   90.00
_cell.angle_gamma   90.00
#
_symmetry.space_group_name_H-M   'P 1'
#
loop_
_entity.id
_entity.type
_entity.pdbx_description
1 polymer ?
#
loop_
_entity_poly.entity_id
_entity_poly.type
_entity_poly.pdbx_seq_one_letter_code
_entity_poly.pdbx_strand_id
1 'polypeptide(L)' 'ERWVSDHAVVDRQMTTMHVFTGVEISAIPENRKKILRADAK' A
#
# COMPACT_ATOMS: atom_id res chain seq x y z
N GLU A 1 -8.92 7.21 -13.69
CA GLU A 1 -8.74 6.89 -12.25
C GLU A 1 -7.49 6.04 -12.11
N ARG A 2 -6.70 6.22 -11.04
CA ARG A 2 -5.50 5.39 -10.78
C ARG A 2 -5.90 4.23 -9.87
N TRP A 3 -5.56 3.00 -10.26
CA TRP A 3 -5.89 1.78 -9.55
C TRP A 3 -4.67 1.30 -8.76
N VAL A 4 -4.90 0.77 -7.55
CA VAL A 4 -3.88 0.09 -6.74
C VAL A 4 -4.33 -1.36 -6.58
N SER A 5 -3.45 -2.30 -6.92
CA SER A 5 -3.71 -3.74 -6.81
C SER A 5 -2.90 -4.33 -5.66
N ASP A 6 -3.36 -5.46 -5.13
CA ASP A 6 -2.55 -6.32 -4.27
C ASP A 6 -1.27 -6.73 -5.01
N HIS A 7 -0.17 -6.82 -4.26
CA HIS A 7 1.14 -7.22 -4.76
C HIS A 7 1.83 -8.15 -3.77
N ALA A 8 2.40 -9.25 -4.26
CA ALA A 8 3.19 -10.16 -3.44
C ALA A 8 4.63 -10.20 -3.97
N VAL A 9 5.60 -10.07 -3.06
CA VAL A 9 7.03 -10.16 -3.36
C VAL A 9 7.60 -11.39 -2.67
N VAL A 10 8.29 -12.24 -3.42
CA VAL A 10 9.02 -13.39 -2.86
C VAL A 10 10.44 -12.95 -2.52
N ASP A 11 10.77 -12.96 -1.23
CA ASP A 11 12.12 -12.72 -0.73
C ASP A 11 12.85 -14.05 -0.58
N ARG A 12 13.77 -14.32 -1.51
CA ARG A 12 14.55 -15.56 -1.54
C ARG A 12 15.67 -15.60 -0.52
N GLN A 13 16.15 -14.45 -0.06
CA GLN A 13 17.23 -14.40 0.93
C GLN A 13 16.68 -14.72 2.32
N MET A 14 15.49 -14.21 2.63
CA MET A 14 14.82 -14.49 3.91
C MET A 14 13.92 -15.73 3.86
N THR A 15 13.71 -16.33 2.68
CA THR A 15 12.78 -17.45 2.47
C THR A 15 11.35 -17.10 2.91
N THR A 16 10.91 -15.87 2.62
CA THR A 16 9.58 -15.35 3.00
C THR A 16 8.84 -14.74 1.83
N MET A 17 7.52 -14.54 1.96
CA MET A 17 6.71 -13.81 0.99
C MET A 17 6.06 -12.61 1.68
N HIS A 18 6.22 -11.44 1.07
CA HIS A 18 5.73 -10.16 1.57
C HIS A 18 4.50 -9.81 0.77
N VAL A 19 3.34 -9.74 1.43
CA VAL A 19 2.08 -9.42 0.79
C VAL A 19 1.70 -7.99 1.12
N PHE A 20 1.47 -7.20 0.08
CA PHE A 20 1.04 -5.82 0.13
C PHE A 20 -0.40 -5.76 -0.37
N THR A 21 -1.33 -5.42 0.52
CA THR A 21 -2.75 -5.35 0.18
C THR A 21 -3.12 -3.90 -0.13
N GLY A 22 -3.73 -3.70 -1.30
CA GLY A 22 -4.35 -2.43 -1.65
C GLY A 22 -5.61 -2.21 -0.82
N VAL A 23 -5.82 -0.97 -0.36
CA VAL A 23 -7.08 -0.60 0.29
C VAL A 23 -7.73 0.53 -0.48
N GLU A 24 -9.06 0.51 -0.50
CA GLU A 24 -9.86 1.55 -1.12
C GLU A 24 -9.57 2.91 -0.48
N ILE A 25 -9.32 3.93 -1.32
CA ILE A 25 -8.97 5.28 -0.85
C ILE A 25 -10.10 5.86 0.02
N SER A 26 -11.35 5.53 -0.30
CA SER A 26 -12.53 5.97 0.46
C SER A 26 -12.52 5.44 1.91
N ALA A 27 -11.98 4.24 2.14
CA ALA A 27 -11.94 3.57 3.44
C ALA A 27 -10.82 4.06 4.37
N ILE A 28 -9.83 4.80 3.85
CA ILE A 28 -8.73 5.33 4.66
C ILE A 28 -9.27 6.42 5.61
N PRO A 29 -8.85 6.49 6.88
CA PRO A 29 -9.19 7.62 7.76
C PRO A 29 -8.60 8.96 7.27
N GLU A 30 -9.33 10.07 7.42
CA GLU A 30 -8.92 11.38 6.89
C GLU A 30 -7.57 11.88 7.41
N ASN A 31 -7.25 11.63 8.68
CA ASN A 31 -5.95 11.97 9.25
C ASN A 31 -4.80 11.20 8.56
N ARG A 32 -5.01 9.94 8.19
CA ARG A 32 -4.04 9.11 7.47
C ARG A 32 -3.90 9.56 6.01
N LYS A 33 -5.00 9.90 5.33
CA LYS A 33 -4.96 10.44 3.95
C LYS A 33 -4.10 11.69 3.84
N LYS A 34 -4.22 12.61 4.81
CA LYS A 34 -3.45 13.86 4.83
C LYS A 34 -1.94 13.61 4.87
N ILE A 35 -1.50 12.70 5.74
CA ILE A 35 -0.08 12.34 5.87
C ILE A 35 0.43 11.67 4.60
N LEU A 36 -0.28 10.66 4.10
CA LEU A 36 0.13 9.92 2.88
C LEU A 36 0.24 10.83 1.64
N ARG A 37 -0.66 11.81 1.51
CA ARG A 37 -0.59 12.79 0.41
C ARG A 37 0.55 13.81 0.58
N ALA A 38 0.95 14.10 1.81
CA ALA A 38 2.10 14.98 2.07
C ALA A 38 3.42 14.29 1.72
N ASP A 39 3.51 12.98 1.95
CA ASP A 39 4.67 12.14 1.67
C ASP A 39 4.86 11.84 0.17
N ALA A 40 3.77 11.81 -0.61
CA ALA A 40 3.80 11.52 -2.05
C ALA A 40 4.38 12.65 -2.94
N LYS A 41 5.25 13.51 -2.40
CA LYS A 41 5.93 14.60 -3.11
C LYS A 41 7.35 14.25 -3.53
#